data_AF-X0TZ03-F1
#
_entry.id   AF-X0TZ03-F1
#
_cell.length_a   1.000
_cell.length_b   1.000
_cell.length_c   1.000
_cell.angle_alpha   90.00
_cell.angle_beta   90.00
_cell.angle_gamma   90.00
#
_symmetry.space_group_name_H-M   'P 1'
#
loop_
_entity.id
_entity.type
_entity.pdbx_description
1 polymer ?
#
loop_
_entity_poly.entity_id
_entity_poly.type
_entity_poly.pdbx_seq_one_letter_code
_entity_poly.pdbx_strand_id
1 'polypeptide(L)'
;MAAEVINKSQQPVLYVGGGVISANASEELRALAEKAHLPVTMTLLGLGSYDQNRPESLDMLGMHGAAYANYAVQECDLLIAVGARFDDRVTGKIKEFAPNAKVIHIDIDPASISKN
;
A
#
# COMPACT_ATOMS: atom_id res chain seq x y z
N MET A 1 7.06 -1.44 -17.63
CA MET A 1 7.27 -0.33 -16.68
C MET A 1 6.20 -0.37 -15.58
N ALA A 2 6.42 0.24 -14.41
CA ALA A 2 5.47 0.19 -13.27
C ALA A 2 4.05 0.65 -13.66
N ALA A 3 3.92 1.77 -14.38
CA ALA A 3 2.64 2.30 -14.83
C ALA A 3 1.84 1.32 -15.72
N GLU A 4 2.53 0.54 -16.57
CA GLU A 4 1.86 -0.47 -17.42
C GLU A 4 1.34 -1.64 -16.61
N VAL A 5 2.02 -2.00 -15.51
CA VAL A 5 1.58 -3.06 -14.60
C VAL A 5 0.37 -2.60 -13.83
N ILE A 6 0.37 -1.37 -13.32
CA ILE A 6 -0.78 -0.73 -12.66
C ILE A 6 -1.99 -0.71 -13.61
N ASN A 7 -1.81 -0.25 -14.85
CA ASN A 7 -2.91 -0.15 -15.82
C ASN A 7 -3.48 -1.51 -16.27
N LYS A 8 -2.78 -2.63 -16.06
CA LYS A 8 -3.23 -3.98 -16.43
C LYS A 8 -3.83 -4.76 -15.26
N SER A 9 -3.53 -4.35 -14.04
CA SER A 9 -4.03 -4.98 -12.82
C SER A 9 -5.55 -4.81 -12.72
N GLN A 10 -6.23 -5.85 -12.24
CA GLN A 10 -7.67 -5.87 -12.05
C GLN A 10 -8.08 -5.54 -10.61
N GLN A 11 -7.19 -5.80 -9.65
CA GLN A 11 -7.43 -5.59 -8.22
C GLN A 11 -6.19 -4.98 -7.55
N PRO A 12 -5.75 -3.77 -7.95
CA PRO A 12 -4.59 -3.13 -7.35
C PRO A 12 -4.92 -2.54 -5.98
N VAL A 13 -3.97 -2.55 -5.05
CA VAL A 13 -4.09 -1.88 -3.75
C VAL A 13 -2.83 -1.06 -3.46
N LEU A 14 -3.02 0.20 -3.07
CA LEU A 14 -1.97 1.05 -2.51
C LEU A 14 -1.75 0.71 -1.03
N TYR A 15 -0.54 0.29 -0.69
CA TYR A 15 -0.08 0.01 0.66
C TYR A 15 0.89 1.12 1.10
N VAL A 16 0.40 2.02 1.97
CA VAL A 16 1.06 3.30 2.24
C VAL A 16 1.72 3.32 3.61
N GLY A 17 3.01 3.63 3.62
CA GLY A 17 3.83 3.73 4.83
C GLY A 17 4.14 5.17 5.25
N GLY A 18 4.79 5.31 6.40
CA GLY A 18 5.22 6.60 6.93
C GLY A 18 6.23 7.35 6.05
N GLY A 19 6.88 6.67 5.10
CA GLY A 19 7.78 7.31 4.14
C GLY A 19 7.08 8.37 3.27
N VAL A 20 5.77 8.24 3.02
CA VAL A 20 5.00 9.28 2.30
C VAL A 20 4.92 10.56 3.11
N ILE A 21 4.69 10.45 4.43
CA ILE A 21 4.66 11.61 5.34
C ILE A 21 6.06 12.23 5.40
N SER A 22 7.10 11.41 5.59
CA SER A 22 8.49 11.88 5.63
C SER A 22 8.93 12.60 4.36
N ALA A 23 8.38 12.21 3.20
CA ALA A 23 8.68 12.82 1.91
C ALA A 23 7.78 14.02 1.57
N ASN A 24 6.78 14.36 2.40
CA ASN A 24 5.72 15.32 2.09
C ASN A 24 4.98 15.00 0.76
N ALA A 25 4.75 13.71 0.48
CA ALA A 25 4.24 13.23 -0.81
C ALA A 25 2.73 12.89 -0.81
N SER A 26 1.97 13.41 0.15
CA SER A 26 0.54 13.10 0.29
C SER A 26 -0.29 13.59 -0.90
N GLU A 27 0.10 14.72 -1.52
CA GLU A 27 -0.61 15.26 -2.69
C GLU A 27 -0.41 14.39 -3.93
N GLU A 28 0.81 13.88 -4.15
CA GLU A 28 1.14 12.96 -5.22
C GLU A 28 0.44 11.62 -5.03
N LEU A 29 0.41 11.10 -3.79
CA LEU A 29 -0.36 9.91 -3.44
C LEU A 29 -1.85 10.10 -3.77
N ARG A 30 -2.41 11.25 -3.37
CA ARG A 30 -3.81 11.59 -3.64
C ARG A 30 -4.11 11.65 -5.13
N ALA A 31 -3.27 12.35 -5.90
CA ALA A 31 -3.42 12.45 -7.35
C ALA A 31 -3.33 11.08 -8.04
N LEU A 32 -2.45 10.19 -7.57
CA LEU A 32 -2.34 8.83 -8.11
C LEU A 32 -3.58 8.00 -7.79
N ALA A 33 -4.04 8.00 -6.54
CA ALA A 33 -5.20 7.24 -6.11
C ALA A 33 -6.47 7.67 -6.84
N GLU A 34 -6.73 8.98 -6.93
CA GLU A 34 -7.90 9.54 -7.60
C GLU A 34 -7.87 9.25 -9.11
N LYS A 35 -6.71 9.39 -9.77
CA LYS A 35 -6.59 9.21 -11.22
C LYS A 35 -6.85 7.77 -11.67
N ALA A 36 -6.43 6.80 -10.87
CA ALA A 36 -6.52 5.38 -11.20
C ALA A 36 -7.58 4.64 -10.36
N HIS A 37 -8.36 5.36 -9.56
CA HIS A 37 -9.35 4.81 -8.63
C HIS A 37 -8.79 3.68 -7.77
N LEU A 38 -7.58 3.88 -7.23
CA LEU A 38 -6.86 2.85 -6.49
C LEU A 38 -7.31 2.84 -5.03
N PRO A 39 -7.79 1.71 -4.49
CA PRO A 39 -7.99 1.54 -3.06
C PRO A 39 -6.70 1.78 -2.27
N VAL A 40 -6.78 2.55 -1.19
CA VAL A 40 -5.63 2.98 -0.39
C VAL A 40 -5.76 2.49 1.04
N THR A 41 -4.82 1.64 1.46
CA THR A 41 -4.67 1.29 2.88
C THR A 41 -3.37 1.85 3.45
N MET A 42 -3.39 2.19 4.73
CA MET A 42 -2.27 2.82 5.42
C MET A 42 -1.75 1.93 6.54
N THR A 43 -0.43 1.87 6.70
CA THR A 43 0.17 1.38 7.95
C THR A 43 -0.14 2.33 9.10
N LEU A 44 0.06 1.88 10.34
CA LEU A 44 0.02 2.76 11.52
C LEU A 44 0.89 4.02 11.34
N LEU A 45 2.08 3.89 10.75
CA LEU A 45 2.99 5.01 10.52
C LEU A 45 2.59 5.87 9.30
N GLY A 46 1.74 5.35 8.43
CA GLY A 46 1.20 6.07 7.27
C GLY A 46 -0.13 6.76 7.56
N LEU A 47 -0.74 6.57 8.74
CA LEU A 47 -2.00 7.24 9.08
C LEU A 47 -1.88 8.75 8.96
N GLY A 48 -2.84 9.37 8.26
CA GLY A 48 -2.84 10.79 7.92
C GLY A 48 -2.14 11.14 6.59
N SER A 49 -1.50 10.17 5.92
CA SER A 49 -0.99 10.38 4.55
C SER A 49 -2.09 10.42 3.49
N TYR A 50 -3.27 9.86 3.79
CA TYR A 50 -4.44 9.87 2.94
C TYR A 50 -5.71 10.18 3.76
N ASP A 51 -6.66 10.90 3.18
CA ASP A 51 -7.92 11.28 3.84
C ASP A 51 -8.86 10.07 3.93
N GLN A 52 -9.15 9.63 5.17
CA GLN A 52 -9.97 8.44 5.44
C GLN A 52 -11.45 8.62 5.06
N ASN A 53 -11.91 9.84 4.81
CA ASN A 53 -13.29 10.08 4.37
C ASN A 53 -13.46 9.89 2.84
N ARG A 54 -12.36 9.61 2.13
CA ARG A 54 -12.38 9.40 0.68
C ARG A 54 -12.88 8.00 0.34
N PRO A 55 -13.60 7.83 -0.79
CA PRO A 55 -14.16 6.55 -1.18
C PRO A 55 -13.08 5.49 -1.48
N GLU A 56 -11.88 5.91 -1.84
CA GLU A 56 -10.74 5.02 -2.06
C GLU A 56 -10.12 4.51 -0.75
N SER A 57 -10.41 5.12 0.41
CA SER A 57 -9.76 4.73 1.66
C SER A 57 -10.25 3.39 2.17
N LEU A 58 -9.29 2.53 2.50
CA LEU A 58 -9.48 1.25 3.16
C LEU A 58 -9.07 1.29 4.64
N ASP A 59 -8.87 2.47 5.23
CA ASP A 59 -8.36 2.61 6.60
C ASP A 59 -7.02 1.89 6.83
N MET A 60 -6.68 1.71 8.11
CA MET A 60 -5.45 1.05 8.54
C MET A 60 -5.52 -0.47 8.33
N LEU A 61 -4.49 -1.09 7.76
CA LEU A 61 -4.32 -2.55 7.75
C LEU A 61 -3.45 -3.06 8.91
N GLY A 62 -3.40 -4.38 9.07
CA GLY A 62 -2.51 -5.09 9.98
C GLY A 62 -3.24 -5.78 11.14
N MET A 63 -2.50 -6.20 12.16
CA MET A 63 -3.00 -7.01 13.29
C MET A 63 -4.21 -6.41 14.03
N HIS A 64 -4.30 -5.07 14.08
CA HIS A 64 -5.42 -4.33 14.67
C HIS A 64 -6.07 -3.37 13.66
N GLY A 65 -5.84 -3.61 12.37
CA GLY A 65 -6.43 -2.84 11.28
C GLY A 65 -7.86 -3.25 10.97
N ALA A 66 -8.46 -2.55 10.02
CA ALA A 66 -9.73 -2.90 9.44
C ALA A 66 -9.66 -4.26 8.73
N ALA A 67 -10.64 -5.13 9.02
CA ALA A 67 -10.71 -6.45 8.40
C ALA A 67 -10.79 -6.36 6.86
N TYR A 68 -11.55 -5.39 6.34
CA TYR A 68 -11.70 -5.18 4.90
C TYR A 68 -10.41 -4.69 4.23
N ALA A 69 -9.55 -3.94 4.93
CA ALA A 69 -8.22 -3.58 4.45
C ALA A 69 -7.36 -4.83 4.26
N ASN A 70 -7.38 -5.71 5.26
CA ASN A 70 -6.64 -6.97 5.25
C ASN A 70 -7.15 -7.88 4.12
N TYR A 71 -8.46 -8.00 3.93
CA TYR A 71 -9.04 -8.77 2.81
C TYR A 71 -8.65 -8.19 1.44
N ALA A 72 -8.72 -6.87 1.27
CA ALA A 72 -8.34 -6.23 0.02
C ALA A 72 -6.86 -6.52 -0.35
N VAL A 73 -5.96 -6.46 0.63
CA VAL A 73 -4.55 -6.79 0.42
C VAL A 73 -4.34 -8.28 0.17
N GLN A 74 -5.07 -9.15 0.86
CA GLN A 74 -4.93 -10.59 0.68
C GLN A 74 -5.37 -11.06 -0.71
N GLU A 75 -6.41 -10.43 -1.26
CA GLU A 75 -7.01 -10.79 -2.55
C GLU A 75 -6.48 -9.96 -3.74
N CYS A 76 -5.58 -8.99 -3.51
CA CYS A 76 -5.07 -8.13 -4.58
C CYS A 76 -4.19 -8.91 -5.58
N ASP A 77 -4.25 -8.52 -6.85
CA ASP A 77 -3.34 -9.03 -7.90
C ASP A 77 -2.09 -8.14 -8.08
N LEU A 78 -2.11 -6.95 -7.49
CA LEU A 78 -1.01 -6.00 -7.46
C LEU A 78 -1.01 -5.22 -6.14
N LEU A 79 0.08 -5.34 -5.38
CA LEU A 79 0.34 -4.52 -4.20
C LEU A 79 1.35 -3.43 -4.54
N ILE A 80 0.96 -2.17 -4.35
CA ILE A 80 1.80 -1.00 -4.62
C ILE A 80 2.25 -0.42 -3.28
N ALA A 81 3.41 -0.84 -2.81
CA ALA A 81 4.00 -0.39 -1.55
C ALA A 81 4.70 0.96 -1.75
N VAL A 82 4.22 1.99 -1.05
CA VAL A 82 4.75 3.37 -1.16
C VAL A 82 5.27 3.84 0.19
N GLY A 83 6.59 4.00 0.29
CA GLY A 83 7.26 4.46 1.52
C GLY A 83 7.00 3.54 2.72
N ALA A 84 6.80 2.25 2.47
CA ALA A 84 6.37 1.27 3.45
C ALA A 84 7.41 0.16 3.59
N ARG A 85 7.59 -0.28 4.84
CA ARG A 85 8.33 -1.51 5.15
C ARG A 85 7.33 -2.63 5.42
N PHE A 86 7.68 -3.83 5.01
CA PHE A 86 6.93 -5.05 5.31
C PHE A 86 7.34 -5.57 6.69
N ASP A 87 6.86 -4.88 7.73
CA ASP A 87 7.07 -5.26 9.12
C ASP A 87 6.23 -6.49 9.47
N ASP A 88 6.70 -7.32 10.41
CA ASP A 88 6.01 -8.52 10.86
C ASP A 88 4.65 -8.20 11.52
N ARG A 89 4.50 -7.01 12.12
CA ARG A 89 3.22 -6.55 12.69
C ARG A 89 2.16 -6.21 11.64
N VAL A 90 2.58 -5.99 10.39
CA VAL A 90 1.69 -5.75 9.26
C VAL A 90 1.43 -7.02 8.48
N THR A 91 2.50 -7.76 8.17
CA THR A 91 2.44 -8.90 7.27
C THR A 91 2.12 -10.23 7.96
N GLY A 92 2.32 -10.31 9.28
CA GLY A 92 2.28 -11.57 10.01
C GLY A 92 3.38 -12.51 9.50
N LYS A 93 3.00 -13.42 8.59
CA LYS A 93 3.96 -14.21 7.81
C LYS A 93 4.08 -13.61 6.42
N ILE A 94 5.23 -13.02 6.11
CA ILE A 94 5.53 -12.38 4.82
C ILE A 94 5.18 -13.28 3.62
N LYS A 95 5.46 -14.59 3.71
CA LYS A 95 5.15 -15.55 2.63
C LYS A 95 3.65 -15.76 2.37
N GLU A 96 2.80 -15.41 3.33
CA GLU A 96 1.35 -15.55 3.23
C GLU A 96 0.67 -14.20 2.96
N PHE A 97 1.43 -13.10 2.97
CA PHE A 97 0.93 -11.74 2.76
C PHE A 97 0.81 -11.42 1.28
N ALA A 98 -0.38 -10.99 0.84
CA ALA A 98 -0.68 -10.70 -0.57
C ALA A 98 -0.18 -11.81 -1.52
N PRO A 99 -0.57 -13.08 -1.30
CA PRO A 99 0.11 -14.26 -1.86
C PRO A 99 0.00 -14.37 -3.39
N ASN A 100 -1.01 -13.72 -3.97
CA ASN A 100 -1.25 -13.71 -5.41
C ASN A 100 -0.75 -12.42 -6.09
N ALA A 101 -0.25 -11.46 -5.31
CA ALA A 101 0.05 -10.13 -5.80
C ALA A 101 1.44 -10.06 -6.44
N LYS A 102 1.53 -9.32 -7.54
CA LYS A 102 2.81 -8.71 -7.92
C LYS A 102 3.06 -7.55 -6.97
N VAL A 103 4.33 -7.30 -6.63
CA VAL A 103 4.69 -6.19 -5.74
C VAL A 103 5.44 -5.12 -6.52
N ILE A 104 4.97 -3.88 -6.45
CA ILE A 104 5.72 -2.68 -6.82
C ILE A 104 6.14 -2.02 -5.51
N HIS A 105 7.44 -1.85 -5.29
CA HIS A 105 7.96 -1.22 -4.08
C HIS A 105 8.65 0.09 -4.42
N ILE A 106 8.11 1.19 -3.91
CA ILE A 106 8.64 2.54 -4.04
C ILE A 106 9.20 2.93 -2.67
N ASP A 107 10.52 2.90 -2.54
CA ASP A 107 11.23 3.31 -1.33
C ASP A 107 12.51 4.05 -1.70
N ILE A 108 12.89 5.02 -0.85
CA ILE A 108 14.15 5.76 -0.99
C ILE A 108 15.32 4.96 -0.41
N ASP A 109 15.06 4.05 0.53
CA ASP A 109 16.05 3.19 1.17
C ASP A 109 16.24 1.89 0.37
N PRO A 110 17.39 1.70 -0.31
CA PRO A 110 17.65 0.48 -1.07
C PRO A 110 17.60 -0.79 -0.21
N ALA A 111 17.89 -0.67 1.09
CA ALA A 111 17.82 -1.79 2.01
C ALA A 111 16.38 -2.25 2.25
N SER A 112 15.38 -1.40 2.04
CA SER A 112 13.97 -1.77 2.18
C SER A 112 13.47 -2.58 0.98
N ILE A 113 14.06 -2.40 -0.21
CA ILE A 113 13.67 -3.11 -1.45
C ILE A 113 14.22 -4.55 -1.50
N SER A 114 15.37 -4.81 -0.87
CA SER A 114 16.04 -6.13 -0.94
C SER A 114 15.76 -7.05 0.26
N LYS A 115 15.02 -6.58 1.28
CA LYS A 115 14.90 -7.31 2.56
C LYS A 115 13.79 -8.36 2.60
N ASN A 116 12.78 -8.29 1.73
CA ASN A 116 11.57 -9.11 1.83
C ASN A 116 11.04 -9.53 0.46
#